data_AF-A0AAU6G9C8-F1
#
_entry.id   AF-A0AAU6G9C8-F1
#
_cell.length_a   1.000
_cell.length_b   1.000
_cell.length_c   1.000
_cell.angle_alpha   90.00
_cell.angle_beta   90.00
_cell.angle_gamma   90.00
#
_symmetry.space_group_name_H-M   'P 1'
#
loop_
_entity.id
_entity.type
_entity.pdbx_description
1 polymer ?
#
loop_
_entity_poly.entity_id
_entity_poly.type
_entity_poly.pdbx_seq_one_letter_code
_entity_poly.pdbx_strand_id
1 'polypeptide(L)'
;MGLVVQKYGGSSVADAEGIKRVAKRIVEAKKNGHQVVVVVSAMGDTTDELIDLAEQVSPMPSGREFDMLLTAGERISMALLAMAIKNLGHSAQSFTGSQAGVITDSVHNKARIIDVTPGRIRTALDEGNIAIVAGFQGVSQDKKDITTLGRGGSDTTAVALAAALDAEVCEIYTDVDGVFTADPRVVKKAKKIDWIAFEDMLELAASGSKVLLHRCVEYARRYNIPIHVRSSFSGLQGTWVSNAPIQQGDQKVEQAIISGVAHDTSEAKVTVVGVPDKPGEAASIFRAIADAEVNIDMVVQNVSAASTGLTDISFTLPKTEGRKAIDALEKARNVIGFDSLRYDDQIGKISLVGAGMKTNPGVTAGFFEALSDAGVNIELISTSEIRISVVTRADDVPEAVRAVHTAFGLDSDSDEAVVYGGTGR
;
A
#
# COMPACT_ATOMS: atom_id res chain seq x y z
N MET A 1 0.83 30.37 3.36
CA MET A 1 0.43 29.84 4.68
C MET A 1 -0.55 28.73 4.39
N GLY A 2 -0.16 27.48 4.62
CA GLY A 2 -0.91 26.30 4.15
C GLY A 2 -1.16 25.31 5.28
N LEU A 3 -2.11 24.40 5.06
CA LEU A 3 -2.36 23.26 5.93
C LEU A 3 -1.57 22.05 5.42
N VAL A 4 -0.81 21.42 6.31
CA VAL A 4 -0.06 20.20 6.04
C VAL A 4 -0.59 19.08 6.92
N VAL A 5 -0.81 17.91 6.32
CA VAL A 5 -1.08 16.67 7.06
C VAL A 5 0.18 15.83 7.05
N GLN A 6 0.70 15.44 8.22
CA GLN A 6 1.89 14.60 8.35
C GLN A 6 1.52 13.25 8.96
N LYS A 7 1.78 12.15 8.27
CA LYS A 7 1.65 10.80 8.83
C LYS A 7 3.01 10.28 9.27
N TYR A 8 3.09 9.71 10.46
CA TYR A 8 4.28 9.01 10.95
C TYR A 8 3.99 7.53 11.18
N GLY A 9 4.72 6.66 10.48
CA GLY A 9 4.63 5.20 10.63
C GLY A 9 5.22 4.68 11.94
N GLY A 10 4.98 3.41 12.26
CA GLY A 10 5.39 2.81 13.53
C GLY A 10 6.89 2.86 13.79
N SER A 11 7.72 2.67 12.77
CA SER A 11 9.18 2.81 12.85
C SER A 11 9.62 4.23 13.23
N SER A 12 8.86 5.26 12.84
CA SER A 12 9.16 6.66 13.18
C SER A 12 8.90 6.99 14.66
N VAL A 13 8.00 6.24 15.30
CA VAL A 13 7.58 6.44 16.70
C VAL A 13 7.85 5.20 17.56
N ALA A 14 8.83 4.37 17.17
CA ALA A 14 9.11 3.09 17.83
C ALA A 14 9.56 3.24 19.29
N ASP A 15 10.23 4.35 19.61
CA ASP A 15 10.75 4.62 20.95
C ASP A 15 10.59 6.10 21.32
N ALA A 16 10.97 6.45 22.56
CA ALA A 16 10.86 7.81 23.08
C ALA A 16 11.72 8.83 22.30
N GLU A 17 12.88 8.43 21.77
CA GLU A 17 13.73 9.31 20.96
C GLU A 17 13.14 9.54 19.57
N GLY A 18 12.53 8.51 18.97
CA GLY A 18 11.69 8.61 17.78
C GLY A 18 10.55 9.62 17.96
N ILE A 19 9.78 9.49 19.05
CA ILE A 19 8.69 10.43 19.36
C ILE A 19 9.21 11.87 19.54
N LYS A 20 10.33 12.06 20.24
CA LYS A 20 10.95 13.40 20.37
C LYS A 20 11.42 13.96 19.03
N ARG A 21 12.00 13.13 18.16
CA ARG A 21 12.44 13.52 16.80
C ARG A 21 11.25 13.95 15.95
N VAL A 22 10.17 13.18 15.97
CA VAL A 22 8.90 13.49 15.29
C VAL A 22 8.30 14.80 15.83
N ALA A 23 8.24 14.98 17.15
CA ALA A 23 7.73 16.21 17.78
C ALA A 23 8.50 17.46 17.34
N LYS A 24 9.84 17.39 17.25
CA LYS A 24 10.67 18.51 16.77
C LYS A 24 10.31 18.89 15.34
N ARG A 25 10.17 17.91 14.44
CA ARG A 25 9.80 18.12 13.04
C ARG A 25 8.43 18.76 12.87
N ILE A 26 7.44 18.30 13.64
CA ILE A 26 6.08 18.87 13.65
C ILE A 26 6.12 20.35 14.10
N VAL A 27 6.88 20.63 15.16
CA VAL A 27 7.06 21.99 15.68
C VAL A 27 7.78 22.90 14.68
N GLU A 28 8.77 22.39 13.95
CA GLU A 28 9.43 23.12 12.86
C GLU A 28 8.45 23.50 11.76
N ALA A 29 7.60 22.57 11.31
CA ALA A 29 6.55 22.87 10.32
C ALA A 29 5.58 23.95 10.85
N LYS A 30 5.17 23.86 12.11
CA LYS A 30 4.32 24.89 12.75
C LYS A 30 5.02 26.26 12.80
N LYS A 31 6.31 26.30 13.15
CA LYS A 31 7.13 27.53 13.20
C LYS A 31 7.33 28.17 11.83
N ASN A 32 7.34 27.36 10.77
CA ASN A 32 7.35 27.83 9.39
C ASN A 32 5.98 28.39 8.93
N GLY A 33 5.00 28.47 9.83
CA GLY A 33 3.70 29.10 9.58
C GLY A 33 2.63 28.16 9.05
N HIS A 34 2.87 26.84 9.03
CA HIS A 34 1.85 25.89 8.60
C HIS A 34 0.84 25.58 9.73
N GLN A 35 -0.42 25.38 9.38
CA GLN A 35 -1.31 24.60 10.25
C GLN A 35 -0.95 23.12 10.07
N VAL A 36 -0.87 22.37 11.18
CA VAL A 36 -0.36 20.99 11.15
C VAL A 36 -1.36 20.04 11.76
N VAL A 37 -1.77 19.05 10.97
CA VAL A 37 -2.47 17.85 11.43
C VAL A 37 -1.49 16.69 11.35
N VAL A 38 -1.46 15.86 12.37
CA VAL A 38 -0.53 14.74 12.48
C VAL A 38 -1.35 13.46 12.59
N VAL A 39 -1.07 12.46 11.76
CA VAL A 39 -1.59 11.11 11.91
C VAL A 39 -0.48 10.20 12.42
N VAL A 40 -0.72 9.43 13.46
CA VAL A 40 0.27 8.51 14.03
C VAL A 40 -0.23 7.07 14.05
N SER A 41 0.65 6.15 13.69
CA SER A 41 0.46 4.71 13.89
C SER A 41 0.88 4.28 15.30
N ALA A 42 0.62 3.02 15.66
CA ALA A 42 1.11 2.41 16.89
C ALA A 42 2.66 2.37 16.89
N MET A 43 3.27 2.31 18.07
CA MET A 43 4.73 2.33 18.22
C MET A 43 5.37 1.04 17.72
N GLY A 44 6.37 1.12 16.82
CA GLY A 44 7.13 -0.04 16.38
C GLY A 44 6.24 -1.17 15.85
N ASP A 45 6.42 -2.36 16.41
CA ASP A 45 5.68 -3.57 16.05
C ASP A 45 4.46 -3.84 16.96
N THR A 46 4.04 -2.86 17.78
CA THR A 46 2.94 -3.02 18.76
C THR A 46 1.66 -3.57 18.13
N THR A 47 1.32 -3.16 16.91
CA THR A 47 0.12 -3.69 16.23
C THR A 47 0.23 -5.19 16.00
N ASP A 48 1.38 -5.68 15.52
CA ASP A 48 1.58 -7.11 15.29
C ASP A 48 1.60 -7.88 16.62
N GLU A 49 2.23 -7.33 17.68
CA GLU A 49 2.21 -7.93 19.02
C GLU A 49 0.79 -8.07 19.59
N LEU A 50 -0.07 -7.06 19.36
CA LEU A 50 -1.48 -7.11 19.79
C LEU A 50 -2.29 -8.14 19.00
N ILE A 51 -2.00 -8.30 17.70
CA ILE A 51 -2.63 -9.33 16.87
C ILE A 51 -2.22 -10.72 17.38
N ASP A 52 -0.92 -10.96 17.55
CA ASP A 52 -0.38 -12.23 18.04
C ASP A 52 -0.97 -12.59 19.42
N LEU A 53 -1.12 -11.61 20.31
CA LEU A 53 -1.76 -11.80 21.61
C LEU A 53 -3.25 -12.14 21.50
N ALA A 54 -3.97 -11.47 20.60
CA ALA A 54 -5.39 -11.76 20.37
C ALA A 54 -5.60 -13.18 19.86
N GLU A 55 -4.74 -13.67 18.97
CA GLU A 55 -4.79 -15.03 18.42
C GLU A 55 -4.46 -16.10 19.48
N GLN A 56 -3.56 -15.80 20.41
CA GLN A 56 -3.30 -16.66 21.57
C GLN A 56 -4.49 -16.75 22.52
N VAL A 57 -5.26 -15.67 22.67
CA VAL A 57 -6.47 -15.64 23.52
C VAL A 57 -7.65 -16.34 22.83
N SER A 58 -7.83 -16.12 21.53
CA SER A 58 -8.88 -16.74 20.73
C SER A 58 -8.37 -17.01 19.30
N PRO A 59 -8.46 -18.25 18.80
CA PRO A 59 -8.07 -18.56 17.42
C PRO A 59 -8.99 -17.92 16.37
N MET A 60 -10.15 -17.39 16.78
CA MET A 60 -11.02 -16.55 15.97
C MET A 60 -11.50 -15.35 16.79
N PRO A 61 -10.71 -14.27 16.90
CA PRO A 61 -11.12 -13.08 17.62
C PRO A 61 -12.37 -12.46 17.00
N SER A 62 -13.28 -11.94 17.82
CA SER A 62 -14.44 -11.21 17.32
C SER A 62 -13.99 -9.86 16.73
N GLY A 63 -14.40 -9.54 15.50
CA GLY A 63 -13.93 -8.34 14.80
C GLY A 63 -14.14 -7.03 15.59
N ARG A 64 -15.25 -6.90 16.33
CA ARG A 64 -15.53 -5.70 17.13
C ARG A 64 -14.50 -5.48 18.25
N GLU A 65 -14.18 -6.53 19.02
CA GLU A 65 -13.20 -6.41 20.11
C GLU A 65 -11.77 -6.36 19.58
N PHE A 66 -11.53 -7.00 18.43
CA PHE A 66 -10.26 -6.90 17.73
C PHE A 66 -9.97 -5.47 17.29
N ASP A 67 -10.95 -4.80 16.67
CA ASP A 67 -10.86 -3.38 16.33
C ASP A 67 -10.59 -2.52 17.58
N MET A 68 -11.35 -2.76 18.66
CA MET A 68 -11.14 -2.08 19.94
C MET A 68 -9.70 -2.24 20.45
N LEU A 69 -9.16 -3.46 20.43
CA LEU A 69 -7.79 -3.77 20.86
C LEU A 69 -6.75 -3.00 20.05
N LEU A 70 -6.82 -3.05 18.72
CA LEU A 70 -5.79 -2.45 17.87
C LEU A 70 -5.76 -0.92 17.98
N THR A 71 -6.90 -0.28 18.23
CA THR A 71 -6.92 1.18 18.45
C THR A 71 -6.16 1.62 19.71
N ALA A 72 -5.93 0.72 20.67
CA ALA A 72 -5.18 1.05 21.88
C ALA A 72 -3.72 1.45 21.57
N GLY A 73 -3.09 0.78 20.59
CA GLY A 73 -1.71 1.06 20.18
C GLY A 73 -1.52 2.50 19.70
N GLU A 74 -2.41 3.01 18.86
CA GLU A 74 -2.32 4.38 18.34
C GLU A 74 -2.67 5.44 19.39
N ARG A 75 -3.54 5.09 20.35
CA ARG A 75 -3.87 5.97 21.47
C ARG A 75 -2.67 6.19 22.40
N ILE A 76 -1.80 5.19 22.55
CA ILE A 76 -0.52 5.33 23.26
C ILE A 76 0.38 6.32 22.52
N SER A 77 0.60 6.11 21.21
CA SER A 77 1.44 6.98 20.37
C SER A 77 0.98 8.44 20.40
N MET A 78 -0.31 8.71 20.18
CA MET A 78 -0.82 10.08 20.10
C MET A 78 -0.69 10.83 21.43
N ALA A 79 -0.84 10.14 22.56
CA ALA A 79 -0.73 10.73 23.89
C ALA A 79 0.73 11.12 24.20
N LEU A 80 1.67 10.22 23.93
CA LEU A 80 3.10 10.48 24.11
C LEU A 80 3.58 11.62 23.20
N LEU A 81 3.12 11.64 21.94
CA LEU A 81 3.46 12.71 21.01
C LEU A 81 2.92 14.07 21.48
N ALA A 82 1.68 14.12 21.98
CA ALA A 82 1.12 15.35 22.54
C ALA A 82 1.95 15.89 23.72
N MET A 83 2.40 15.00 24.62
CA MET A 83 3.29 15.37 25.73
C MET A 83 4.63 15.92 25.22
N ALA A 84 5.22 15.28 24.20
CA ALA A 84 6.48 15.72 23.61
C ALA A 84 6.38 17.09 22.94
N ILE A 85 5.31 17.35 22.18
CA ILE A 85 5.05 18.66 21.57
C ILE A 85 4.84 19.74 22.63
N LYS A 86 4.12 19.42 23.71
CA LYS A 86 3.93 20.33 24.85
C LYS A 86 5.24 20.72 25.52
N ASN A 87 6.17 19.78 25.67
CA ASN A 87 7.50 20.05 26.21
C ASN A 87 8.34 20.98 25.31
N LEU A 88 8.02 21.06 24.02
CA LEU A 88 8.64 21.99 23.07
C LEU A 88 7.95 23.38 23.06
N GLY A 89 6.98 23.62 23.94
CA GLY A 89 6.30 24.91 24.10
C GLY A 89 5.12 25.15 23.17
N HIS A 90 4.60 24.11 22.51
CA HIS A 90 3.46 24.21 21.61
C HIS A 90 2.25 23.43 22.13
N SER A 91 1.04 23.93 21.85
CA SER A 91 -0.20 23.22 22.21
C SER A 91 -0.55 22.16 21.17
N ALA A 92 -0.90 20.97 21.64
CA ALA A 92 -1.39 19.88 20.81
C ALA A 92 -2.65 19.25 21.42
N GLN A 93 -3.54 18.77 20.56
CA GLN A 93 -4.78 18.11 20.96
C GLN A 93 -4.94 16.78 20.22
N SER A 94 -5.19 15.71 20.96
CA SER A 94 -5.35 14.35 20.41
C SER A 94 -6.81 14.02 20.12
N PHE A 95 -7.04 13.35 18.99
CA PHE A 95 -8.35 12.90 18.52
C PHE A 95 -8.27 11.42 18.11
N THR A 96 -9.17 10.60 18.63
CA THR A 96 -9.45 9.27 18.07
C THR A 96 -10.18 9.40 16.74
N GLY A 97 -10.24 8.34 15.92
CA GLY A 97 -10.91 8.40 14.60
C GLY A 97 -12.36 8.88 14.66
N SER A 98 -13.11 8.46 15.68
CA SER A 98 -14.48 8.94 15.93
C SER A 98 -14.53 10.45 16.23
N GLN A 99 -13.55 10.97 16.98
CA GLN A 99 -13.45 12.39 17.32
C GLN A 99 -12.89 13.24 16.18
N ALA A 100 -12.12 12.63 15.28
CA ALA A 100 -11.62 13.21 14.03
C ALA A 100 -12.70 13.25 12.92
N GLY A 101 -13.85 12.59 13.14
CA GLY A 101 -14.96 12.56 12.19
C GLY A 101 -14.79 11.55 11.06
N VAL A 102 -13.95 10.52 11.23
CA VAL A 102 -13.75 9.45 10.24
C VAL A 102 -14.90 8.45 10.33
N ILE A 103 -15.84 8.52 9.40
CA ILE A 103 -17.04 7.69 9.35
C ILE A 103 -16.78 6.51 8.41
N THR A 104 -17.10 5.30 8.85
CA THR A 104 -16.87 4.07 8.08
C THR A 104 -18.13 3.22 7.93
N ASP A 105 -18.05 2.21 7.07
CA ASP A 105 -18.98 1.07 7.11
C ASP A 105 -18.80 0.23 8.39
N SER A 106 -19.62 -0.82 8.54
CA SER A 106 -19.64 -1.69 9.72
C SER A 106 -18.79 -2.97 9.55
N VAL A 107 -17.90 -3.01 8.56
CA VAL A 107 -17.07 -4.20 8.29
C VAL A 107 -15.79 -4.14 9.11
N HIS A 108 -15.79 -4.77 10.29
CA HIS A 108 -14.62 -4.81 11.18
C HIS A 108 -13.36 -5.36 10.49
N ASN A 109 -12.18 -4.97 10.98
CA ASN A 109 -10.85 -5.32 10.48
C ASN A 109 -10.47 -4.76 9.09
N LYS A 110 -11.45 -4.38 8.25
CA LYS A 110 -11.23 -3.95 6.86
C LYS A 110 -12.20 -2.86 6.41
N ALA A 111 -12.61 -2.00 7.33
CA ALA A 111 -13.65 -1.01 7.09
C ALA A 111 -13.25 -0.02 5.99
N ARG A 112 -14.25 0.57 5.33
CA ARG A 112 -14.04 1.60 4.31
C ARG A 112 -14.53 2.95 4.83
N ILE A 113 -13.73 3.99 4.59
CA ILE A 113 -14.12 5.38 4.87
C ILE A 113 -15.27 5.74 3.93
N ILE A 114 -16.41 6.11 4.51
CA ILE A 114 -17.59 6.62 3.81
C ILE A 114 -17.47 8.14 3.68
N ASP A 115 -17.11 8.80 4.78
CA ASP A 115 -17.04 10.26 4.86
C ASP A 115 -16.07 10.70 5.96
N VAL A 116 -15.57 11.93 5.87
CA VAL A 116 -14.70 12.55 6.87
C VAL A 116 -15.23 13.93 7.21
N THR A 117 -15.63 14.13 8.46
CA THR A 117 -16.21 15.38 8.97
C THR A 117 -15.31 16.01 10.05
N PRO A 118 -14.22 16.69 9.66
CA PRO A 118 -13.12 17.05 10.58
C PRO A 118 -13.41 18.35 11.37
N GLY A 119 -14.66 18.56 11.80
CA GLY A 119 -15.08 19.82 12.44
C GLY A 119 -14.29 20.15 13.72
N ARG A 120 -14.09 19.15 14.58
CA ARG A 120 -13.30 19.33 15.82
C ARG A 120 -11.81 19.59 15.54
N ILE A 121 -11.28 19.00 14.47
CA ILE A 121 -9.90 19.24 14.03
C ILE A 121 -9.79 20.70 13.57
N ARG A 122 -10.73 21.18 12.76
CA ARG A 122 -10.73 22.56 12.28
C ARG A 122 -10.75 23.56 13.44
N THR A 123 -11.65 23.38 14.41
CA THR A 123 -11.70 24.23 15.61
C THR A 123 -10.35 24.27 16.35
N ALA A 124 -9.71 23.11 16.55
CA ALA A 124 -8.43 23.06 17.22
C ALA A 124 -7.31 23.79 16.44
N LEU A 125 -7.30 23.65 15.11
CA LEU A 125 -6.35 24.35 14.25
C LEU A 125 -6.55 25.86 14.26
N ASP A 126 -7.80 26.33 14.28
CA ASP A 126 -8.15 27.75 14.34
C ASP A 126 -7.77 28.38 15.70
N GLU A 127 -7.81 27.59 16.78
CA GLU A 127 -7.27 27.95 18.11
C GLU A 127 -5.73 27.91 18.17
N GLY A 128 -5.06 27.56 17.07
CA GLY A 128 -3.61 27.52 16.95
C GLY A 128 -2.97 26.22 17.41
N ASN A 129 -3.74 25.22 17.82
CA ASN A 129 -3.23 23.91 18.24
C ASN A 129 -2.66 23.12 17.05
N ILE A 130 -1.82 22.13 17.37
CA ILE A 130 -1.48 21.01 16.48
C ILE A 130 -2.49 19.90 16.74
N ALA A 131 -3.20 19.43 15.72
CA ALA A 131 -4.16 18.34 15.87
C ALA A 131 -3.46 17.00 15.62
N ILE A 132 -3.49 16.09 16.60
CA ILE A 132 -2.94 14.74 16.47
C ILE A 132 -4.10 13.76 16.37
N VAL A 133 -4.15 12.97 15.31
CA VAL A 133 -5.17 11.96 15.07
C VAL A 133 -4.53 10.59 15.16
N ALA A 134 -5.12 9.70 15.95
CA ALA A 134 -4.77 8.29 15.86
C ALA A 134 -5.32 7.74 14.54
N GLY A 135 -4.42 7.27 13.66
CA GLY A 135 -4.75 6.78 12.32
C GLY A 135 -5.57 5.49 12.35
N PHE A 136 -5.76 4.81 11.21
CA PHE A 136 -6.26 3.41 11.10
C PHE A 136 -7.67 3.11 11.62
N GLN A 137 -8.27 3.97 12.44
CA GLN A 137 -9.55 3.77 13.10
C GLN A 137 -10.61 4.74 12.58
N GLY A 138 -11.86 4.33 12.70
CA GLY A 138 -13.04 5.14 12.43
C GLY A 138 -14.19 4.78 13.36
N VAL A 139 -15.37 5.28 13.00
CA VAL A 139 -16.62 4.93 13.65
C VAL A 139 -17.64 4.49 12.61
N SER A 140 -18.23 3.32 12.83
CA SER A 140 -19.29 2.81 11.96
C SER A 140 -20.50 3.76 11.96
N GLN A 141 -21.00 4.09 10.78
CA GLN A 141 -22.11 5.03 10.63
C GLN A 141 -23.37 4.55 11.36
N ASP A 142 -23.68 3.26 11.26
CA ASP A 142 -24.94 2.68 11.75
C ASP A 142 -24.88 2.33 13.23
N LYS A 143 -23.85 1.58 13.64
CA LYS A 143 -23.75 1.02 15.00
C LYS A 143 -23.00 1.90 15.99
N LYS A 144 -22.24 2.88 15.50
CA LYS A 144 -21.32 3.71 16.30
C LYS A 144 -20.23 2.92 17.02
N ASP A 145 -19.99 1.69 16.58
CA ASP A 145 -18.85 0.87 17.00
C ASP A 145 -17.55 1.41 16.40
N ILE A 146 -16.45 1.23 17.12
CA ILE A 146 -15.10 1.47 16.63
C ILE A 146 -14.79 0.47 15.53
N THR A 147 -14.18 0.96 14.46
CA THR A 147 -13.78 0.15 13.31
C THR A 147 -12.32 0.39 12.98
N THR A 148 -11.67 -0.59 12.36
CA THR A 148 -10.33 -0.41 11.78
C THR A 148 -10.35 -0.58 10.27
N LEU A 149 -9.45 0.12 9.58
CA LEU A 149 -9.40 0.23 8.12
C LEU A 149 -8.55 -0.88 7.46
N GLY A 150 -7.98 -1.79 8.25
CA GLY A 150 -7.02 -2.80 7.80
C GLY A 150 -5.59 -2.25 7.65
N ARG A 151 -4.65 -3.11 7.22
CA ARG A 151 -3.22 -2.76 7.17
C ARG A 151 -2.97 -1.46 6.41
N GLY A 152 -2.12 -0.62 7.03
CA GLY A 152 -1.81 0.79 6.72
C GLY A 152 -3.02 1.70 6.48
N GLY A 153 -4.11 1.42 7.19
CA GLY A 153 -5.21 2.35 7.38
C GLY A 153 -4.76 3.76 7.79
N SER A 154 -3.67 3.92 8.56
CA SER A 154 -3.16 5.23 8.96
C SER A 154 -2.76 6.13 7.77
N ASP A 155 -2.21 5.56 6.68
CA ASP A 155 -1.89 6.34 5.47
C ASP A 155 -3.18 6.84 4.80
N THR A 156 -4.17 5.95 4.70
CA THR A 156 -5.49 6.28 4.14
C THR A 156 -6.20 7.34 4.99
N THR A 157 -6.12 7.25 6.32
CA THR A 157 -6.65 8.28 7.24
C THR A 157 -6.00 9.64 7.00
N ALA A 158 -4.68 9.68 6.79
CA ALA A 158 -3.96 10.92 6.56
C ALA A 158 -4.40 11.61 5.26
N VAL A 159 -4.49 10.86 4.16
CA VAL A 159 -4.94 11.42 2.88
C VAL A 159 -6.42 11.81 2.94
N ALA A 160 -7.27 11.05 3.61
CA ALA A 160 -8.68 11.39 3.75
C ALA A 160 -8.90 12.68 4.57
N LEU A 161 -8.11 12.87 5.64
CA LEU A 161 -8.08 14.13 6.39
C LEU A 161 -7.53 15.29 5.56
N ALA A 162 -6.49 15.05 4.76
CA ALA A 162 -5.92 16.05 3.87
C ALA A 162 -6.95 16.53 2.84
N ALA A 163 -7.69 15.61 2.23
CA ALA A 163 -8.79 15.92 1.33
C ALA A 163 -9.92 16.69 2.03
N ALA A 164 -10.36 16.24 3.20
CA ALA A 164 -11.50 16.84 3.91
C ALA A 164 -11.19 18.21 4.53
N LEU A 165 -9.91 18.58 4.67
CA LEU A 165 -9.46 19.85 5.22
C LEU A 165 -8.85 20.79 4.17
N ASP A 166 -8.89 20.42 2.89
CA ASP A 166 -8.25 21.13 1.78
C ASP A 166 -6.76 21.41 2.05
N ALA A 167 -6.04 20.38 2.50
CA ALA A 167 -4.61 20.47 2.77
C ALA A 167 -3.80 20.62 1.47
N GLU A 168 -2.69 21.34 1.55
CA GLU A 168 -1.77 21.58 0.43
C GLU A 168 -1.01 20.30 0.06
N VAL A 169 -0.67 19.49 1.06
CA VAL A 169 0.11 18.26 0.92
C VAL A 169 -0.17 17.31 2.07
N CYS A 170 -0.15 16.01 1.76
CA CYS A 170 -0.07 14.92 2.72
C CYS A 170 1.36 14.36 2.74
N GLU A 171 2.14 14.66 3.77
CA GLU A 171 3.46 14.08 3.97
C GLU A 171 3.34 12.70 4.63
N ILE A 172 3.93 11.67 4.03
CA ILE A 172 4.00 10.32 4.57
C ILE A 172 5.44 10.04 5.00
N TYR A 173 5.67 10.02 6.31
CA TYR A 173 6.96 9.73 6.91
C TYR A 173 7.12 8.24 7.21
N THR A 174 8.18 7.66 6.64
CA THR A 174 8.53 6.24 6.72
C THR A 174 10.02 6.05 7.04
N ASP A 175 10.49 4.81 6.96
CA ASP A 175 11.88 4.37 7.21
C ASP A 175 12.73 4.24 5.94
N VAL A 176 12.23 4.75 4.82
CA VAL A 176 12.96 4.91 3.57
C VAL A 176 12.93 6.36 3.12
N ASP A 177 13.95 6.79 2.37
CA ASP A 177 14.10 8.18 1.96
C ASP A 177 13.06 8.64 0.93
N GLY A 178 12.35 7.72 0.28
CA GLY A 178 11.31 8.00 -0.71
C GLY A 178 10.82 6.71 -1.36
N VAL A 179 10.18 6.85 -2.52
CA VAL A 179 9.91 5.72 -3.41
C VAL A 179 11.16 5.46 -4.25
N PHE A 180 11.53 4.19 -4.39
CA PHE A 180 12.70 3.76 -5.16
C PHE A 180 12.26 3.01 -6.43
N THR A 181 13.15 2.95 -7.42
CA THR A 181 12.95 2.21 -8.68
C THR A 181 12.82 0.70 -8.50
N ALA A 182 13.26 0.15 -7.36
CA ALA A 182 12.98 -1.21 -6.89
C ALA A 182 13.12 -1.25 -5.36
N ASP A 183 12.74 -2.36 -4.72
CA ASP A 183 12.98 -2.54 -3.28
C ASP A 183 14.49 -2.51 -2.96
N PRO A 184 14.99 -1.53 -2.19
CA PRO A 184 16.40 -1.43 -1.77
C PRO A 184 16.96 -2.66 -1.05
N ARG A 185 16.08 -3.49 -0.46
CA ARG A 185 16.47 -4.74 0.20
C ARG A 185 16.87 -5.82 -0.81
N VAL A 186 16.29 -5.78 -2.02
CA VAL A 186 16.57 -6.72 -3.12
C VAL A 186 17.60 -6.16 -4.10
N VAL A 187 17.51 -4.87 -4.43
CA VAL A 187 18.40 -4.18 -5.36
C VAL A 187 19.10 -3.03 -4.66
N LYS A 188 20.37 -3.22 -4.30
CA LYS A 188 21.15 -2.19 -3.57
C LYS A 188 21.38 -0.90 -4.35
N LYS A 189 21.41 -1.01 -5.68
CA LYS A 189 21.52 0.11 -6.62
C LYS A 189 20.17 0.75 -6.98
N ALA A 190 19.09 0.45 -6.26
CA ALA A 190 17.81 1.08 -6.54
C ALA A 190 17.93 2.61 -6.37
N LYS A 191 17.46 3.36 -7.36
CA LYS A 191 17.51 4.82 -7.39
C LYS A 191 16.26 5.41 -6.74
N LYS A 192 16.43 6.46 -5.93
CA LYS A 192 15.29 7.22 -5.40
C LYS A 192 14.63 8.00 -6.53
N ILE A 193 13.31 7.91 -6.62
CA ILE A 193 12.50 8.67 -7.56
C ILE A 193 12.22 10.05 -6.96
N ASP A 194 12.41 11.14 -7.70
CA ASP A 194 12.12 12.50 -7.19
C ASP A 194 10.63 12.84 -7.30
N TRP A 195 10.02 12.44 -8.41
CA TRP A 195 8.59 12.62 -8.68
C TRP A 195 8.03 11.43 -9.45
N ILE A 196 6.82 11.01 -9.10
CA ILE A 196 6.08 9.94 -9.77
C ILE A 196 4.60 10.32 -9.93
N ALA A 197 4.01 9.97 -11.08
CA ALA A 197 2.59 10.18 -11.33
C ALA A 197 1.74 9.26 -10.43
N PHE A 198 0.48 9.65 -10.16
CA PHE A 198 -0.43 8.82 -9.36
C PHE A 198 -0.65 7.45 -10.02
N GLU A 199 -0.81 7.39 -11.34
CA GLU A 199 -1.02 6.15 -12.10
C GLU A 199 0.14 5.16 -11.92
N ASP A 200 1.37 5.64 -12.10
CA ASP A 200 2.58 4.81 -11.95
C ASP A 200 2.73 4.33 -10.50
N MET A 201 2.47 5.20 -9.52
CA MET A 201 2.53 4.82 -8.11
C MET A 201 1.43 3.82 -7.73
N LEU A 202 0.22 3.96 -8.29
CA LEU A 202 -0.88 3.00 -8.10
C LEU A 202 -0.50 1.61 -8.60
N GLU A 203 0.14 1.54 -9.77
CA GLU A 203 0.59 0.28 -10.38
C GLU A 203 1.76 -0.35 -9.63
N LEU A 204 2.72 0.46 -9.15
CA LEU A 204 3.79 -0.02 -8.28
C LEU A 204 3.24 -0.56 -6.95
N ALA A 205 2.31 0.17 -6.31
CA ALA A 205 1.68 -0.26 -5.07
C ALA A 205 0.85 -1.54 -5.24
N ALA A 206 0.09 -1.66 -6.34
CA ALA A 206 -0.66 -2.87 -6.67
C ALA A 206 0.26 -4.07 -6.98
N SER A 207 1.49 -3.81 -7.43
CA SER A 207 2.46 -4.83 -7.80
C SER A 207 3.42 -5.26 -6.69
N GLY A 208 3.24 -4.76 -5.46
CA GLY A 208 4.02 -5.16 -4.29
C GLY A 208 4.98 -4.12 -3.74
N SER A 209 4.98 -2.88 -4.23
CA SER A 209 5.70 -1.79 -3.56
C SER A 209 5.08 -1.54 -2.17
N LYS A 210 5.92 -1.64 -1.13
CA LYS A 210 5.49 -1.54 0.28
C LYS A 210 5.61 -0.13 0.87
N VAL A 211 6.00 0.86 0.07
CA VAL A 211 6.26 2.23 0.57
C VAL A 211 4.97 3.01 0.79
N LEU A 212 4.03 2.93 -0.16
CA LEU A 212 2.70 3.50 -0.06
C LEU A 212 1.67 2.43 -0.35
N LEU A 213 0.59 2.42 0.42
CA LEU A 213 -0.53 1.53 0.14
C LEU A 213 -1.39 2.03 -1.02
N HIS A 214 -1.84 1.07 -1.83
CA HIS A 214 -2.67 1.33 -3.00
C HIS A 214 -3.90 2.23 -2.69
N ARG A 215 -4.66 1.92 -1.63
CA ARG A 215 -5.84 2.71 -1.22
C ARG A 215 -5.52 4.16 -0.87
N CYS A 216 -4.34 4.41 -0.30
CA CYS A 216 -3.88 5.76 0.04
C CYS A 216 -3.64 6.58 -1.24
N VAL A 217 -2.92 6.00 -2.22
CA VAL A 217 -2.64 6.64 -3.50
C VAL A 217 -3.92 6.83 -4.31
N GLU A 218 -4.86 5.87 -4.27
CA GLU A 218 -6.14 5.95 -4.96
C GLU A 218 -6.98 7.12 -4.42
N TYR A 219 -7.05 7.25 -3.09
CA TYR A 219 -7.75 8.35 -2.45
C TYR A 219 -7.09 9.69 -2.80
N ALA A 220 -5.76 9.77 -2.75
CA ALA A 220 -5.03 10.98 -3.09
C ALA A 220 -5.27 11.42 -4.53
N ARG A 221 -5.24 10.48 -5.48
CA ARG A 221 -5.56 10.73 -6.89
C ARG A 221 -6.98 11.25 -7.06
N ARG A 222 -7.96 10.61 -6.43
CA ARG A 222 -9.39 10.97 -6.54
C ARG A 222 -9.67 12.42 -6.12
N TYR A 223 -9.00 12.89 -5.07
CA TYR A 223 -9.17 14.24 -4.53
C TYR A 223 -8.04 15.20 -4.94
N ASN A 224 -7.12 14.76 -5.81
CA ASN A 224 -5.96 15.51 -6.28
C ASN A 224 -5.11 16.09 -5.13
N ILE A 225 -4.88 15.31 -4.07
CA ILE A 225 -4.04 15.68 -2.94
C ILE A 225 -2.61 15.18 -3.18
N PRO A 226 -1.60 16.06 -3.32
CA PRO A 226 -0.21 15.62 -3.45
C PRO A 226 0.25 14.84 -2.23
N ILE A 227 0.91 13.70 -2.46
CA ILE A 227 1.59 12.95 -1.40
C ILE A 227 3.08 13.27 -1.46
N HIS A 228 3.70 13.49 -0.30
CA HIS A 228 5.14 13.66 -0.19
C HIS A 228 5.73 12.56 0.69
N VAL A 229 6.35 11.55 0.07
CA VAL A 229 6.98 10.42 0.77
C VAL A 229 8.36 10.82 1.24
N ARG A 230 8.62 10.69 2.55
CA ARG A 230 9.87 11.14 3.16
C ARG A 230 10.33 10.18 4.26
N SER A 231 11.60 10.25 4.61
CA SER A 231 12.12 9.59 5.80
C SER A 231 11.96 10.48 7.04
N SER A 232 11.56 9.90 8.17
CA SER A 232 11.64 10.60 9.47
C SER A 232 13.06 10.61 10.07
N PHE A 233 13.97 9.83 9.48
CA PHE A 233 15.35 9.64 9.93
C PHE A 233 16.36 10.53 9.19
N SER A 234 15.99 11.06 8.03
CA SER A 234 16.85 11.93 7.21
C SER A 234 16.22 13.30 6.94
N GLY A 235 17.05 14.22 6.46
CA GLY A 235 16.64 15.54 5.98
C GLY A 235 16.41 15.60 4.47
N LEU A 236 16.47 14.45 3.76
CA LEU A 236 16.36 14.41 2.32
C LEU A 236 14.97 14.88 1.85
N GLN A 237 14.89 15.32 0.60
CA GLN A 237 13.64 15.81 0.03
C GLN A 237 12.60 14.70 -0.10
N GLY A 238 13.01 13.49 -0.50
CA GLY A 238 12.10 12.37 -0.72
C GLY A 238 11.44 12.35 -2.09
N THR A 239 10.22 11.83 -2.19
CA THR A 239 9.51 11.62 -3.46
C THR A 239 8.14 12.28 -3.45
N TRP A 240 7.85 13.06 -4.48
CA TRP A 240 6.52 13.61 -4.71
C TRP A 240 5.66 12.66 -5.54
N VAL A 241 4.41 12.43 -5.11
CA VAL A 241 3.40 11.70 -5.87
C VAL A 241 2.24 12.64 -6.19
N SER A 242 2.07 12.96 -7.48
CA SER A 242 1.06 13.93 -7.95
C SER A 242 0.78 13.78 -9.43
N ASN A 243 -0.31 14.38 -9.94
CA ASN A 243 -0.66 14.36 -11.36
C ASN A 243 0.38 15.04 -12.28
N ALA A 244 1.09 16.04 -11.76
CA ALA A 244 2.11 16.76 -12.49
C ALA A 244 3.32 17.01 -11.58
N PRO A 245 4.54 17.15 -12.15
CA PRO A 245 5.72 17.49 -11.38
C PRO A 245 5.49 18.78 -10.59
N ILE A 246 5.80 18.74 -9.31
CA ILE A 246 5.80 19.95 -8.48
C ILE A 246 7.09 20.69 -8.80
N GLN A 247 6.98 21.85 -9.45
CA GLN A 247 8.13 22.68 -9.77
C GLN A 247 8.84 23.10 -8.48
N GLN A 248 10.08 22.63 -8.30
CA GLN A 248 11.02 23.17 -7.34
C GLN A 248 12.19 23.81 -8.11
N GLY A 249 12.09 25.11 -8.37
CA GLY A 249 13.09 25.85 -9.16
C GLY A 249 12.90 25.72 -10.68
N ASP A 250 13.97 25.96 -11.44
CA ASP A 250 13.94 26.04 -12.93
C ASP A 250 14.09 24.69 -13.64
N GLN A 251 14.29 23.58 -12.92
CA GLN A 251 14.45 22.26 -13.53
C GLN A 251 13.10 21.59 -13.77
N LYS A 252 12.83 21.25 -15.04
CA LYS A 252 11.72 20.37 -15.40
C LYS A 252 12.13 18.93 -15.11
N VAL A 253 11.46 18.29 -14.15
CA VAL A 253 11.54 16.84 -13.97
C VAL A 253 10.65 16.20 -15.02
N GLU A 254 11.24 15.42 -15.93
CA GLU A 254 10.50 14.66 -16.94
C GLU A 254 10.06 13.30 -16.38
N GLN A 255 8.92 12.80 -16.86
CA GLN A 255 8.46 11.46 -16.49
C GLN A 255 9.35 10.41 -17.16
N ALA A 256 9.88 9.48 -16.38
CA ALA A 256 10.66 8.37 -16.89
C ALA A 256 9.79 7.45 -17.78
N ILE A 257 10.41 6.80 -18.78
CA ILE A 257 9.71 5.79 -19.60
C ILE A 257 9.28 4.61 -18.71
N ILE A 258 10.21 4.16 -17.86
CA ILE A 258 10.01 3.15 -16.83
C ILE A 258 10.21 3.80 -15.47
N SER A 259 9.22 3.66 -14.61
CA SER A 259 9.20 4.23 -13.27
C SER A 259 9.82 3.28 -12.24
N GLY A 260 9.66 1.97 -12.41
CA GLY A 260 10.31 1.00 -11.54
C GLY A 260 9.91 -0.46 -11.76
N VAL A 261 10.50 -1.32 -10.93
CA VAL A 261 10.26 -2.76 -10.83
C VAL A 261 9.71 -3.07 -9.45
N ALA A 262 8.52 -3.64 -9.40
CA ALA A 262 7.89 -4.13 -8.17
C ALA A 262 7.85 -5.65 -8.15
N HIS A 263 7.78 -6.25 -6.96
CA HIS A 263 7.67 -7.69 -6.80
C HIS A 263 6.80 -8.05 -5.61
N ASP A 264 6.22 -9.25 -5.64
CA ASP A 264 5.43 -9.80 -4.55
C ASP A 264 5.60 -11.32 -4.45
N THR A 265 5.92 -11.82 -3.25
CA THR A 265 6.06 -13.25 -2.93
C THR A 265 5.02 -13.72 -1.91
N SER A 266 4.02 -12.89 -1.62
CA SER A 266 2.94 -13.18 -0.66
C SER A 266 1.71 -13.84 -1.29
N GLU A 267 1.69 -13.95 -2.62
CA GLU A 267 0.59 -14.54 -3.38
C GLU A 267 0.78 -16.04 -3.67
N ALA A 268 -0.33 -16.73 -3.84
CA ALA A 268 -0.43 -18.07 -4.42
C ALA A 268 -1.20 -17.99 -5.75
N LYS A 269 -0.99 -19.00 -6.59
CA LYS A 269 -1.70 -19.18 -7.86
C LYS A 269 -2.72 -20.31 -7.73
N VAL A 270 -3.94 -20.05 -8.18
CA VAL A 270 -4.96 -21.07 -8.40
C VAL A 270 -5.24 -21.16 -9.90
N THR A 271 -5.23 -22.37 -10.45
CA THR A 271 -5.68 -22.65 -11.83
C THR A 271 -6.87 -23.59 -11.79
N VAL A 272 -8.00 -23.12 -12.33
CA VAL A 272 -9.18 -23.92 -12.62
C VAL A 272 -9.00 -24.51 -14.01
N VAL A 273 -8.71 -25.81 -14.07
CA VAL A 273 -8.33 -26.52 -15.29
C VAL A 273 -9.57 -27.12 -15.96
N GLY A 274 -9.67 -26.99 -17.28
CA GLY A 274 -10.70 -27.66 -18.07
C GLY A 274 -12.09 -27.06 -17.89
N VAL A 275 -12.19 -25.73 -17.79
CA VAL A 275 -13.46 -25.01 -17.70
C VAL A 275 -14.15 -25.01 -19.08
N PRO A 276 -15.44 -25.35 -19.19
CA PRO A 276 -16.18 -25.22 -20.43
C PRO A 276 -16.16 -23.79 -20.98
N ASP A 277 -15.74 -23.60 -22.24
CA ASP A 277 -15.67 -22.27 -22.85
C ASP A 277 -17.04 -21.83 -23.37
N LYS A 278 -17.93 -21.48 -22.44
CA LYS A 278 -19.27 -20.94 -22.73
C LYS A 278 -19.59 -19.76 -21.80
N PRO A 279 -20.50 -18.85 -22.23
CA PRO A 279 -20.88 -17.72 -21.41
C PRO A 279 -21.38 -18.13 -20.03
N GLY A 280 -20.86 -17.45 -18.99
CA GLY A 280 -21.28 -17.64 -17.60
C GLY A 280 -20.28 -18.41 -16.72
N GLU A 281 -19.35 -19.18 -17.28
CA GLU A 281 -18.47 -20.02 -16.44
C GLU A 281 -17.47 -19.22 -15.60
N ALA A 282 -16.83 -18.21 -16.19
CA ALA A 282 -16.02 -17.26 -15.43
C ALA A 282 -16.84 -16.56 -14.33
N ALA A 283 -18.10 -16.22 -14.61
CA ALA A 283 -18.99 -15.59 -13.62
C ALA A 283 -19.29 -16.54 -12.46
N SER A 284 -19.53 -17.83 -12.73
CA SER A 284 -19.73 -18.86 -11.70
C SER A 284 -18.50 -19.03 -10.81
N ILE A 285 -17.30 -19.07 -11.41
CA ILE A 285 -16.02 -19.16 -10.68
C ILE A 285 -15.87 -17.94 -9.75
N PHE A 286 -15.93 -16.73 -10.29
CA PHE A 286 -15.67 -15.53 -9.51
C PHE A 286 -16.81 -15.20 -8.54
N ARG A 287 -18.04 -15.65 -8.79
CA ARG A 287 -19.12 -15.61 -7.80
C ARG A 287 -18.80 -16.48 -6.59
N ALA A 288 -18.35 -17.72 -6.80
CA ALA A 288 -18.00 -18.62 -5.69
C ALA A 288 -16.86 -18.05 -4.83
N ILE A 289 -15.86 -17.44 -5.47
CA ILE A 289 -14.74 -16.76 -4.78
C ILE A 289 -15.22 -15.51 -4.03
N ALA A 290 -16.07 -14.69 -4.65
CA ALA A 290 -16.61 -13.48 -4.03
C ALA A 290 -17.54 -13.78 -2.84
N ASP A 291 -18.40 -14.80 -2.95
CA ASP A 291 -19.29 -15.25 -1.86
C ASP A 291 -18.48 -15.84 -0.69
N ALA A 292 -17.28 -16.36 -0.98
CA ALA A 292 -16.30 -16.74 0.01
C ALA A 292 -15.47 -15.54 0.52
N GLU A 293 -15.75 -14.31 0.12
CA GLU A 293 -14.98 -13.10 0.49
C GLU A 293 -13.46 -13.27 0.32
N VAL A 294 -13.03 -13.86 -0.78
CA VAL A 294 -11.60 -13.99 -1.14
C VAL A 294 -11.22 -12.87 -2.10
N ASN A 295 -10.11 -12.19 -1.81
CA ASN A 295 -9.56 -11.16 -2.69
C ASN A 295 -8.67 -11.83 -3.75
N ILE A 296 -8.88 -11.45 -5.01
CA ILE A 296 -8.05 -11.87 -6.13
C ILE A 296 -7.32 -10.67 -6.71
N ASP A 297 -6.16 -10.91 -7.31
CA ASP A 297 -5.41 -9.90 -8.04
C ASP A 297 -5.38 -10.21 -9.54
N MET A 298 -4.37 -10.93 -10.01
CA MET A 298 -4.19 -11.18 -11.43
C MET A 298 -5.17 -12.26 -11.88
N VAL A 299 -5.89 -12.03 -12.99
CA VAL A 299 -6.72 -13.04 -13.66
C VAL A 299 -6.18 -13.25 -15.08
N VAL A 300 -5.93 -14.50 -15.45
CA VAL A 300 -5.40 -14.89 -16.75
C VAL A 300 -6.24 -16.04 -17.31
N GLN A 301 -6.82 -15.81 -18.48
CA GLN A 301 -7.47 -16.82 -19.31
C GLN A 301 -6.92 -16.69 -20.72
N ASN A 302 -6.44 -17.79 -21.29
CA ASN A 302 -6.04 -17.81 -22.70
C ASN A 302 -7.19 -18.36 -23.57
N VAL A 303 -7.03 -18.28 -24.89
CA VAL A 303 -7.97 -18.88 -25.85
C VAL A 303 -8.17 -20.37 -25.56
N SER A 304 -9.40 -20.85 -25.71
CA SER A 304 -9.72 -22.26 -25.50
C SER A 304 -9.01 -23.15 -26.51
N ALA A 305 -8.71 -24.38 -26.09
CA ALA A 305 -8.18 -25.37 -27.01
C ALA A 305 -9.30 -25.77 -27.99
N ALA A 306 -9.14 -25.41 -29.27
CA ALA A 306 -10.15 -25.63 -30.31
C ALA A 306 -10.59 -27.10 -30.44
N SER A 307 -9.75 -28.05 -30.02
CA SER A 307 -10.05 -29.48 -30.03
C SER A 307 -10.98 -29.95 -28.90
N THR A 308 -11.03 -29.24 -27.77
CA THR A 308 -11.80 -29.65 -26.58
C THR A 308 -12.91 -28.68 -26.22
N GLY A 309 -12.84 -27.42 -26.66
CA GLY A 309 -13.76 -26.37 -26.22
C GLY A 309 -13.62 -26.04 -24.72
N LEU A 310 -12.47 -26.39 -24.14
CA LEU A 310 -12.14 -26.12 -22.73
C LEU A 310 -11.04 -25.06 -22.64
N THR A 311 -11.04 -24.32 -21.54
CA THR A 311 -10.02 -23.33 -21.21
C THR A 311 -9.59 -23.46 -19.75
N ASP A 312 -8.42 -22.92 -19.45
CA ASP A 312 -7.92 -22.82 -18.08
C ASP A 312 -8.02 -21.37 -17.62
N ILE A 313 -8.52 -21.18 -16.40
CA ILE A 313 -8.59 -19.86 -15.77
C ILE A 313 -7.66 -19.87 -14.57
N SER A 314 -6.62 -19.04 -14.63
CA SER A 314 -5.68 -18.85 -13.53
C SER A 314 -5.91 -17.51 -12.86
N PHE A 315 -5.76 -17.47 -11.53
CA PHE A 315 -5.72 -16.23 -10.79
C PHE A 315 -4.78 -16.28 -9.59
N THR A 316 -4.31 -15.11 -9.15
CA THR A 316 -3.51 -14.99 -7.92
C THR A 316 -4.33 -14.44 -6.77
N LEU A 317 -3.94 -14.80 -5.55
CA LEU A 317 -4.57 -14.39 -4.30
C LEU A 317 -3.56 -14.46 -3.15
N PRO A 318 -3.79 -13.81 -1.99
CA PRO A 318 -2.95 -14.00 -0.82
C PRO A 318 -2.83 -15.47 -0.41
N LYS A 319 -1.61 -15.94 -0.07
CA LYS A 319 -1.35 -17.33 0.37
C LYS A 319 -2.26 -17.77 1.52
N THR A 320 -2.57 -16.85 2.42
CA THR A 320 -3.44 -17.06 3.59
C THR A 320 -4.89 -17.38 3.21
N GLU A 321 -5.35 -16.95 2.03
CA GLU A 321 -6.71 -17.19 1.54
C GLU A 321 -6.81 -18.42 0.60
N GLY A 322 -5.65 -19.02 0.24
CA GLY A 322 -5.53 -20.15 -0.68
C GLY A 322 -6.49 -21.30 -0.40
N ARG A 323 -6.50 -21.77 0.85
CA ARG A 323 -7.36 -22.89 1.26
C ARG A 323 -8.85 -22.58 1.12
N LYS A 324 -9.25 -21.37 1.52
CA LYS A 324 -10.63 -20.88 1.46
C LYS A 324 -11.13 -20.83 0.01
N ALA A 325 -10.28 -20.36 -0.91
CA ALA A 325 -10.59 -20.32 -2.33
C ALA A 325 -10.80 -21.71 -2.93
N ILE A 326 -9.89 -22.66 -2.65
CA ILE A 326 -9.99 -24.04 -3.12
C ILE A 326 -11.27 -24.71 -2.60
N ASP A 327 -11.56 -24.59 -1.30
CA ASP A 327 -12.76 -25.18 -0.71
C ASP A 327 -14.06 -24.59 -1.31
N ALA A 328 -14.06 -23.30 -1.67
CA ALA A 328 -15.20 -22.65 -2.34
C ALA A 328 -15.40 -23.17 -3.78
N LEU A 329 -14.32 -23.30 -4.55
CA LEU A 329 -14.37 -23.82 -5.92
C LEU A 329 -14.77 -25.29 -5.98
N GLU A 330 -14.27 -26.13 -5.05
CA GLU A 330 -14.68 -27.53 -4.97
C GLU A 330 -16.18 -27.69 -4.71
N LYS A 331 -16.77 -26.86 -3.85
CA LYS A 331 -18.23 -26.85 -3.63
C LYS A 331 -19.01 -26.45 -4.89
N ALA A 332 -18.43 -25.61 -5.73
CA ALA A 332 -19.02 -25.14 -6.98
C ALA A 332 -18.70 -26.04 -8.19
N ARG A 333 -17.93 -27.13 -8.02
CA ARG A 333 -17.46 -28.01 -9.11
C ARG A 333 -18.56 -28.48 -10.05
N ASN A 334 -19.68 -28.97 -9.50
CA ASN A 334 -20.79 -29.48 -10.33
C ASN A 334 -21.50 -28.39 -11.14
N VAL A 335 -21.44 -27.15 -10.67
CA VAL A 335 -22.04 -26.00 -11.34
C VAL A 335 -21.14 -25.52 -12.47
N ILE A 336 -19.84 -25.44 -12.21
CA ILE A 336 -18.83 -24.91 -13.15
C ILE A 336 -18.40 -25.97 -14.18
N GLY A 337 -18.30 -27.23 -13.76
CA GLY A 337 -17.92 -28.35 -14.64
C GLY A 337 -16.44 -28.41 -15.00
N PHE A 338 -15.54 -27.97 -14.11
CA PHE A 338 -14.09 -28.04 -14.34
C PHE A 338 -13.49 -29.43 -14.02
N ASP A 339 -12.37 -29.76 -14.67
CA ASP A 339 -11.67 -31.05 -14.52
C ASP A 339 -10.90 -31.12 -13.20
N SER A 340 -10.04 -30.15 -12.92
CA SER A 340 -9.21 -30.14 -11.71
C SER A 340 -8.87 -28.72 -11.24
N LEU A 341 -8.45 -28.60 -9.97
CA LEU A 341 -7.86 -27.38 -9.42
C LEU A 341 -6.37 -27.63 -9.19
N ARG A 342 -5.54 -26.64 -9.55
CA ARG A 342 -4.13 -26.61 -9.18
C ARG A 342 -3.89 -25.42 -8.26
N TYR A 343 -3.16 -25.66 -7.18
CA TYR A 343 -2.74 -24.65 -6.21
C TYR A 343 -1.22 -24.65 -6.13
N ASP A 344 -0.60 -23.48 -6.22
CA ASP A 344 0.85 -23.30 -6.08
C ASP A 344 1.13 -22.04 -5.25
N ASP A 345 1.70 -22.22 -4.06
CA ASP A 345 2.12 -21.14 -3.17
C ASP A 345 3.63 -20.86 -3.21
N GLN A 346 4.36 -21.50 -4.11
CA GLN A 346 5.80 -21.31 -4.34
C GLN A 346 6.07 -20.43 -5.57
N ILE A 347 5.21 -19.43 -5.76
CA ILE A 347 5.30 -18.46 -6.84
C ILE A 347 5.72 -17.07 -6.33
N GLY A 348 6.21 -16.26 -7.25
CA GLY A 348 6.40 -14.83 -7.05
C GLY A 348 6.02 -14.06 -8.31
N LYS A 349 5.58 -12.82 -8.11
CA LYS A 349 5.17 -11.87 -9.15
C LYS A 349 6.23 -10.79 -9.31
N ILE A 350 6.51 -10.42 -10.55
CA ILE A 350 7.42 -9.32 -10.88
C ILE A 350 6.72 -8.44 -11.89
N SER A 351 6.71 -7.13 -11.64
CA SER A 351 6.08 -6.16 -12.51
C SER A 351 7.06 -5.05 -12.89
N LEU A 352 7.15 -4.78 -14.18
CA LEU A 352 7.74 -3.55 -14.72
C LEU A 352 6.63 -2.51 -14.91
N VAL A 353 6.82 -1.29 -14.40
CA VAL A 353 5.81 -0.22 -14.44
C VAL A 353 6.40 1.04 -15.08
N GLY A 354 5.64 1.68 -15.96
CA GLY A 354 5.95 3.03 -16.46
C GLY A 354 5.00 3.51 -17.55
N ALA A 355 4.63 4.79 -17.51
CA ALA A 355 3.74 5.39 -18.51
C ALA A 355 4.29 5.36 -19.94
N GLY A 356 5.62 5.35 -20.10
CA GLY A 356 6.25 5.32 -21.41
C GLY A 356 6.14 3.97 -22.13
N MET A 357 5.67 2.91 -21.48
CA MET A 357 5.56 1.58 -22.09
C MET A 357 4.64 1.56 -23.31
N LYS A 358 3.53 2.33 -23.28
CA LYS A 358 2.54 2.40 -24.36
C LYS A 358 3.11 2.88 -25.69
N THR A 359 4.14 3.73 -25.66
CA THR A 359 4.74 4.37 -26.83
C THR A 359 6.10 3.78 -27.22
N ASN A 360 6.60 2.77 -26.49
CA ASN A 360 7.92 2.18 -26.69
C ASN A 360 7.81 0.65 -26.88
N PRO A 361 7.68 0.17 -28.14
CA PRO A 361 7.51 -1.26 -28.44
C PRO A 361 8.64 -2.17 -27.93
N GLY A 362 9.85 -1.64 -27.79
CA GLY A 362 11.02 -2.40 -27.33
C GLY A 362 10.99 -2.80 -25.85
N VAL A 363 10.11 -2.20 -25.04
CA VAL A 363 10.06 -2.49 -23.59
C VAL A 363 9.72 -3.94 -23.32
N THR A 364 8.67 -4.47 -23.96
CA THR A 364 8.25 -5.86 -23.73
C THR A 364 9.34 -6.86 -24.12
N ALA A 365 10.03 -6.62 -25.24
CA ALA A 365 11.13 -7.47 -25.69
C ALA A 365 12.29 -7.45 -24.67
N GLY A 366 12.74 -6.25 -24.29
CA GLY A 366 13.84 -6.10 -23.32
C GLY A 366 13.52 -6.71 -21.94
N PHE A 367 12.25 -6.66 -21.52
CA PHE A 367 11.82 -7.29 -20.27
C PHE A 367 11.95 -8.82 -20.31
N PHE A 368 11.49 -9.45 -21.39
CA PHE A 368 11.59 -10.91 -21.53
C PHE A 368 13.03 -11.38 -21.82
N GLU A 369 13.81 -10.60 -22.57
CA GLU A 369 15.24 -10.85 -22.76
C GLU A 369 15.99 -10.82 -21.44
N ALA A 370 15.76 -9.80 -20.59
CA ALA A 370 16.40 -9.69 -19.28
C ALA A 370 16.09 -10.88 -18.36
N LEU A 371 14.84 -11.36 -18.35
CA LEU A 371 14.47 -12.55 -17.58
C LEU A 371 15.11 -13.83 -18.14
N SER A 372 15.12 -13.98 -19.47
CA SER A 372 15.74 -15.11 -20.15
C SER A 372 17.25 -15.18 -19.90
N ASP A 373 17.95 -14.04 -19.99
CA ASP A 373 19.39 -13.94 -19.76
C ASP A 373 19.76 -14.26 -18.30
N ALA A 374 18.85 -13.98 -17.37
CA ALA A 374 18.97 -14.37 -15.96
C ALA A 374 18.59 -15.84 -15.69
N GLY A 375 18.16 -16.60 -16.70
CA GLY A 375 17.74 -17.99 -16.55
C GLY A 375 16.38 -18.18 -15.86
N VAL A 376 15.56 -17.12 -15.81
CA VAL A 376 14.28 -17.11 -15.09
C VAL A 376 13.16 -17.57 -16.02
N ASN A 377 12.48 -18.66 -15.66
CA ASN A 377 11.35 -19.16 -16.43
C ASN A 377 10.06 -18.36 -16.13
N ILE A 378 9.28 -18.07 -17.16
CA ILE A 378 8.02 -17.34 -17.07
C ILE A 378 6.86 -18.34 -17.08
N GLU A 379 6.04 -18.34 -16.03
CA GLU A 379 4.88 -19.24 -15.92
C GLU A 379 3.57 -18.60 -16.39
N LEU A 380 3.37 -17.31 -16.10
CA LEU A 380 2.22 -16.53 -16.54
C LEU A 380 2.65 -15.11 -16.91
N ILE A 381 1.91 -14.49 -17.82
CA ILE A 381 2.09 -13.11 -18.25
C ILE A 381 0.74 -12.40 -18.13
N SER A 382 0.75 -11.17 -17.61
CA SER A 382 -0.39 -10.26 -17.63
C SER A 382 0.10 -8.84 -17.87
N THR A 383 -0.71 -7.99 -18.52
CA THR A 383 -0.31 -6.64 -18.92
C THR A 383 -1.45 -5.64 -18.68
N SER A 384 -1.11 -4.42 -18.26
CA SER A 384 -1.97 -3.23 -18.33
C SER A 384 -1.41 -2.24 -19.37
N GLU A 385 -1.98 -1.05 -19.50
CA GLU A 385 -1.44 -0.03 -20.41
C GLU A 385 -0.01 0.42 -20.06
N ILE A 386 0.35 0.34 -18.78
CA ILE A 386 1.62 0.88 -18.23
C ILE A 386 2.34 -0.12 -17.32
N ARG A 387 1.98 -1.41 -17.41
CA ARG A 387 2.54 -2.49 -16.60
C ARG A 387 2.67 -3.79 -17.38
N ILE A 388 3.79 -4.49 -17.22
CA ILE A 388 3.92 -5.91 -17.58
C ILE A 388 4.23 -6.67 -16.29
N SER A 389 3.45 -7.71 -16.02
CA SER A 389 3.60 -8.58 -14.86
C SER A 389 3.85 -10.01 -15.30
N VAL A 390 4.77 -10.69 -14.63
CA VAL A 390 5.02 -12.12 -14.81
C VAL A 390 4.96 -12.85 -13.49
N VAL A 391 4.57 -14.12 -13.55
CA VAL A 391 4.69 -15.06 -12.45
C VAL A 391 5.85 -16.01 -12.73
N THR A 392 6.70 -16.20 -11.74
CA THR A 392 7.85 -17.12 -11.76
C THR A 392 7.97 -17.83 -10.40
N ARG A 393 9.01 -18.63 -10.18
CA ARG A 393 9.28 -19.26 -8.88
C ARG A 393 9.69 -18.22 -7.86
N ALA A 394 9.22 -18.38 -6.62
CA ALA A 394 9.52 -17.43 -5.55
C ALA A 394 11.04 -17.23 -5.33
N ASP A 395 11.83 -18.31 -5.48
CA ASP A 395 13.28 -18.30 -5.30
C ASP A 395 14.02 -17.50 -6.40
N ASP A 396 13.42 -17.36 -7.59
CA ASP A 396 14.01 -16.66 -8.73
C ASP A 396 13.75 -15.14 -8.67
N VAL A 397 12.77 -14.69 -7.86
CA VAL A 397 12.35 -13.29 -7.80
C VAL A 397 13.50 -12.32 -7.54
N PRO A 398 14.39 -12.53 -6.56
CA PRO A 398 15.46 -11.56 -6.30
C PRO A 398 16.39 -11.37 -7.51
N GLU A 399 16.71 -12.44 -8.23
CA GLU A 399 17.58 -12.37 -9.41
C GLU A 399 16.87 -11.72 -10.59
N ALA A 400 15.64 -12.13 -10.84
CA ALA A 400 14.80 -11.57 -11.89
C ALA A 400 14.58 -10.05 -11.71
N VAL A 401 14.33 -9.59 -10.48
CA VAL A 401 14.18 -8.15 -10.18
C VAL A 401 15.50 -7.39 -10.45
N ARG A 402 16.65 -7.94 -10.05
CA ARG A 402 17.97 -7.33 -10.34
C ARG A 402 18.23 -7.25 -11.84
N ALA A 403 18.02 -8.34 -12.57
CA ALA A 403 18.26 -8.41 -14.00
C ALA A 403 17.41 -7.40 -14.78
N VAL A 404 16.10 -7.36 -14.48
CA VAL A 404 15.18 -6.39 -15.07
C VAL A 404 15.60 -4.95 -14.71
N HIS A 405 15.90 -4.68 -13.44
CA HIS A 405 16.29 -3.34 -13.00
C HIS A 405 17.52 -2.80 -13.75
N THR A 406 18.57 -3.63 -13.89
CA THR A 406 19.78 -3.26 -14.64
C THR A 406 19.50 -3.14 -16.13
N ALA A 407 18.72 -4.03 -16.74
CA ALA A 407 18.40 -4.01 -18.17
C ALA A 407 17.66 -2.72 -18.61
N PHE A 408 16.87 -2.13 -17.72
CA PHE A 408 16.17 -0.86 -17.96
C PHE A 408 16.94 0.38 -17.50
N GLY A 409 18.22 0.24 -17.13
CA GLY A 409 19.07 1.37 -16.76
C GLY A 409 18.60 2.11 -15.50
N LEU A 410 17.97 1.39 -14.56
CA LEU A 410 17.45 1.98 -13.32
C LEU A 410 18.49 2.01 -12.20
N ASP A 411 19.66 1.40 -12.41
CA ASP A 411 20.77 1.38 -11.47
C ASP A 411 21.26 2.79 -11.12
N SER A 412 21.48 3.03 -9.83
CA SER A 412 22.17 4.20 -9.30
C SER A 412 23.67 4.10 -9.58
N ASP A 413 24.28 5.20 -10.07
CA ASP A 413 25.71 5.30 -10.35
C ASP A 413 26.57 5.66 -9.12
N SER A 414 25.95 6.22 -8.07
CA SER A 414 26.70 6.88 -6.98
C SER A 414 26.21 6.57 -5.57
N ASP A 415 24.96 6.13 -5.39
CA ASP A 415 24.33 6.05 -4.07
C ASP A 415 23.70 4.68 -3.81
N GLU A 416 24.04 4.09 -2.66
CA GLU A 416 23.30 2.94 -2.11
C GLU A 416 22.06 3.41 -1.35
N ALA A 417 20.93 2.79 -1.62
CA ALA A 417 19.69 3.09 -0.94
C ALA A 417 19.73 2.66 0.54
N VAL A 418 19.42 3.59 1.45
CA VAL A 418 19.41 3.35 2.90
C VAL A 418 18.00 3.03 3.38
N VAL A 419 17.88 1.93 4.13
CA VAL A 419 16.65 1.54 4.85
C VAL A 419 16.95 1.67 6.34
N TYR A 420 16.28 2.62 7.01
CA TYR A 420 16.57 2.98 8.40
C TYR A 420 15.88 2.06 9.43
N GLY A 421 14.89 1.28 8.99
CA GLY A 421 14.09 0.42 9.87
C GLY A 421 13.00 -0.34 9.13
N GLY A 422 12.12 -0.98 9.91
CA GLY A 422 10.97 -1.72 9.41
C GLY A 422 11.30 -3.15 8.97
N THR A 423 10.45 -4.09 9.35
CA THR A 423 10.56 -5.51 9.01
C THR A 423 10.19 -5.81 7.56
N GLY A 424 9.54 -4.86 6.87
CA GLY A 424 8.99 -5.06 5.54
C GLY A 424 7.83 -6.07 5.50
N ARG A 425 7.25 -6.39 6.65
CA ARG A 425 6.09 -7.30 6.78
C ARG A 425 4.77 -6.66 6.39
#